data_AF-A0A7J5WNI7-F1
#
_entry.id   AF-A0A7J5WNI7-F1
#
_cell.length_a   1.000
_cell.length_b   1.000
_cell.length_c   1.000
_cell.angle_alpha   90.00
_cell.angle_beta   90.00
_cell.angle_gamma   90.00
#
_symmetry.space_group_name_H-M   'P 1'
#
loop_
_entity.id
_entity.type
_entity.pdbx_description
1 polymer ?
#
loop_
_entity_poly.entity_id
_entity_poly.type
_entity_poly.pdbx_seq_one_letter_code
_entity_poly.pdbx_strand_id
1 'polypeptide(L)'
;YETAVRYQFYHVFALALSGILYKEYPVKGILTAGRLFIAGVFIFSGSLYTMILLGIAGYDQFNWIGAITPIGGVLFVLGWFILAFNIKGYKP
;
A
#
# COMPACT_ATOMS: atom_id res chain seq x y z
N TYR A 1 8.66 -9.31 11.62
CA TYR A 1 9.00 -8.34 10.57
C TYR A 1 8.72 -8.89 9.17
N GLU A 2 8.76 -10.21 8.96
CA GLU A 2 8.52 -10.85 7.65
C GLU A 2 7.23 -10.42 6.97
N THR A 3 6.11 -10.31 7.70
CA THR A 3 4.83 -9.84 7.14
C THR A 3 4.96 -8.42 6.59
N ALA A 4 5.58 -7.50 7.33
CA ALA A 4 5.77 -6.11 6.89
C ALA A 4 6.59 -6.04 5.58
N VAL A 5 7.71 -6.79 5.53
CA VAL A 5 8.59 -6.87 4.36
C VAL A 5 7.87 -7.50 3.17
N ARG A 6 7.17 -8.61 3.39
CA ARG A 6 6.45 -9.33 2.34
C ARG A 6 5.37 -8.45 1.70
N TYR A 7 4.57 -7.76 2.51
CA TYR A 7 3.53 -6.86 1.99
C TYR A 7 4.13 -5.65 1.25
N GLN A 8 5.20 -5.06 1.78
CA GLN A 8 5.93 -3.99 1.09
C GLN A 8 6.45 -4.46 -0.27
N PHE A 9 7.12 -5.61 -0.31
CA PHE A 9 7.69 -6.17 -1.53
C PHE A 9 6.63 -6.45 -2.60
N TYR A 10 5.49 -7.07 -2.24
CA TYR A 10 4.42 -7.29 -3.21
C TYR A 10 3.84 -6.00 -3.79
N HIS A 11 3.73 -4.95 -2.98
CA HIS A 11 3.20 -3.66 -3.45
C HIS A 11 4.22 -2.83 -4.24
N VAL A 12 5.51 -3.18 -4.22
CA VAL A 12 6.48 -2.62 -5.19
C VAL A 12 6.10 -3.03 -6.62
N PHE A 13 5.66 -4.27 -6.84
CA PHE A 13 5.18 -4.69 -8.17
C PHE A 13 3.89 -3.96 -8.57
N ALA A 14 2.97 -3.77 -7.63
CA ALA A 14 1.75 -2.99 -7.87
C ALA A 14 2.08 -1.53 -8.26
N LEU A 15 3.07 -0.92 -7.60
CA LEU A 15 3.57 0.41 -7.93
C LEU A 15 4.23 0.46 -9.30
N ALA A 16 5.13 -0.48 -9.60
CA ALA A 16 5.77 -0.58 -10.90
C ALA A 16 4.75 -0.71 -12.03
N LEU A 17 3.76 -1.61 -11.85
CA LEU A 17 2.65 -1.78 -12.78
C LEU A 17 1.85 -0.48 -12.94
N SER A 18 1.51 0.21 -11.85
CA SER A 18 0.77 1.47 -11.92
C SER A 18 1.55 2.57 -12.66
N GLY A 19 2.88 2.63 -12.50
CA GLY A 19 3.73 3.59 -13.20
C GLY A 19 3.83 3.31 -14.70
N ILE A 20 4.00 2.04 -15.08
CA ILE A 20 4.00 1.62 -16.49
C ILE A 20 2.66 1.95 -17.15
N LEU A 21 1.56 1.57 -16.50
CA LEU A 21 0.21 1.84 -17.01
C LEU A 21 -0.10 3.33 -17.09
N TYR A 22 0.37 4.15 -16.15
CA TYR A 22 0.16 5.60 -16.19
C TYR A 22 0.91 6.26 -17.36
N LYS A 23 2.08 5.72 -17.72
CA LYS A 23 2.85 6.19 -18.88
C LYS A 23 2.11 5.96 -20.19
N GLU A 24 1.47 4.81 -20.35
CA GLU A 24 0.68 4.47 -21.54
C GLU A 24 -0.71 5.12 -21.53
N TYR A 25 -1.33 5.18 -20.36
CA TYR A 25 -2.69 5.68 -20.12
C TYR A 25 -2.67 6.71 -18.98
N PRO A 26 -2.47 8.01 -19.26
CA PRO A 26 -2.31 9.04 -18.22
C PRO A 26 -3.66 9.45 -17.60
N VAL A 27 -4.42 8.48 -17.11
CA VAL A 27 -5.71 8.68 -16.44
C VAL A 27 -5.51 8.93 -14.95
N LYS A 28 -6.27 9.88 -14.39
CA LYS A 28 -6.19 10.26 -12.97
C LYS A 28 -6.40 9.07 -12.03
N GLY A 29 -7.23 8.09 -12.42
CA GLY A 29 -7.49 6.89 -11.61
C GLY A 29 -6.23 6.05 -11.38
N ILE A 30 -5.39 5.84 -12.38
CA ILE A 30 -4.15 5.06 -12.24
C ILE A 30 -3.17 5.79 -11.30
N LEU A 31 -3.07 7.12 -11.40
CA LEU A 31 -2.28 7.92 -10.45
C LEU A 31 -2.81 7.78 -9.01
N THR A 32 -4.14 7.80 -8.83
CA THR A 32 -4.77 7.58 -7.52
C THR A 32 -4.48 6.18 -6.99
N ALA A 33 -4.54 5.14 -7.83
CA ALA A 33 -4.19 3.77 -7.44
C ALA A 33 -2.74 3.68 -6.95
N GLY A 34 -1.79 4.28 -7.69
CA GLY A 34 -0.39 4.36 -7.27
C GLY A 34 -0.22 5.03 -5.91
N ARG A 35 -0.89 6.17 -5.69
CA ARG A 35 -0.87 6.88 -4.39
C ARG A 35 -1.45 6.03 -3.25
N LEU A 36 -2.51 5.27 -3.50
CA LEU A 36 -3.09 4.35 -2.52
C LEU A 36 -2.14 3.22 -2.15
N PHE A 37 -1.41 2.65 -3.12
CA PHE A 37 -0.38 1.65 -2.82
C PHE A 37 0.76 2.25 -1.99
N ILE A 38 1.24 3.46 -2.29
CA ILE A 38 2.25 4.15 -1.48
C ILE A 38 1.75 4.35 -0.05
N ALA A 39 0.57 4.95 0.11
CA ALA A 39 -0.02 5.21 1.42
C ALA A 39 -0.26 3.90 2.19
N GLY A 40 -0.74 2.86 1.52
CA GLY A 40 -0.91 1.52 2.07
C GLY A 40 0.39 0.93 2.58
N VAL A 41 1.51 1.07 1.85
CA VAL A 41 2.83 0.59 2.31
C VAL A 41 3.27 1.29 3.59
N PHE A 42 3.15 2.62 3.64
CA PHE A 42 3.52 3.39 4.83
C PHE A 42 2.65 3.03 6.03
N ILE A 43 1.34 2.88 5.85
CA ILE A 43 0.42 2.58 6.96
C ILE A 43 0.52 1.11 7.38
N PHE A 44 0.45 0.17 6.44
CA PHE A 44 0.45 -1.27 6.73
C PHE A 44 1.83 -1.74 7.21
N SER A 45 2.86 -1.60 6.36
CA SER A 45 4.19 -2.10 6.68
C SER A 45 4.87 -1.22 7.71
N GLY A 46 4.70 0.11 7.64
CA GLY A 46 5.22 1.03 8.64
C GLY A 46 4.69 0.76 10.04
N SER A 47 3.38 0.55 10.23
CA SER A 47 2.82 0.22 11.55
C SER A 47 3.40 -1.08 12.13
N LEU A 48 3.55 -2.12 11.31
CA LEU A 48 4.16 -3.39 11.74
C LEU A 48 5.64 -3.22 12.08
N TYR A 49 6.42 -2.44 11.31
CA TYR A 49 7.80 -2.13 11.65
C TYR A 49 7.90 -1.36 12.97
N THR A 50 7.09 -0.32 13.15
CA THR A 50 7.06 0.48 14.38
C THR A 50 6.71 -0.37 15.60
N MET A 51 5.70 -1.23 15.51
CA MET A 51 5.32 -2.14 16.59
C MET A 51 6.50 -3.04 17.02
N ILE A 52 7.22 -3.61 16.04
CA ILE A 52 8.37 -4.49 16.32
C ILE A 52 9.53 -3.70 16.93
N LEU A 53 9.86 -2.52 16.39
CA LEU A 53 10.94 -1.69 16.89
C LEU A 53 10.68 -1.20 18.32
N LEU A 54 9.45 -0.79 18.62
CA LEU A 54 9.05 -0.36 19.95
C LEU A 54 9.04 -1.52 20.96
N GLY A 55 8.60 -2.71 20.56
CA GLY A 55 8.68 -3.92 21.39
C GLY A 55 10.13 -4.29 21.73
N ILE A 56 11.04 -4.26 20.74
CA ILE A 56 12.47 -4.50 20.99
C ILE A 56 13.09 -3.44 21.92
N ALA A 57 12.61 -2.20 21.83
CA ALA A 57 13.06 -1.09 22.68
C ALA A 57 12.42 -1.08 24.09
N GLY A 58 11.59 -2.07 24.45
CA GLY A 58 10.97 -2.22 25.77
C GLY A 58 9.70 -1.39 25.97
N TYR A 59 9.07 -0.92 24.90
CA TYR A 59 7.82 -0.15 24.95
C TYR A 59 6.60 -0.99 24.54
N ASP A 60 6.32 -2.07 25.28
CA ASP A 60 5.25 -3.03 24.97
C ASP A 60 3.83 -2.43 25.00
N GLN A 61 3.65 -1.28 25.66
CA GLN A 61 2.37 -0.56 25.72
C GLN A 61 1.88 -0.04 24.36
N PHE A 62 2.74 0.05 23.34
CA PHE A 62 2.38 0.56 22.01
C PHE A 62 1.94 -0.52 21.02
N ASN A 63 1.64 -1.74 21.48
CA ASN A 63 1.13 -2.82 20.64
C ASN A 63 -0.18 -2.47 19.89
N TRP A 64 -0.93 -1.49 20.37
CA TRP A 64 -2.13 -0.98 19.69
C TRP A 64 -1.86 -0.36 18.32
N ILE A 65 -0.61 0.01 17.99
CA ILE A 65 -0.23 0.51 16.66
C ILE A 65 -0.56 -0.51 15.57
N GLY A 66 -0.54 -1.81 15.89
CA GLY A 66 -0.99 -2.86 14.97
C GLY A 66 -2.47 -2.76 14.57
N ALA A 67 -3.32 -2.08 15.36
CA ALA A 67 -4.72 -1.83 15.00
C ALA A 67 -4.88 -0.82 13.84
N ILE A 68 -3.82 -0.09 13.49
CA ILE A 68 -3.77 0.82 12.33
C ILE A 68 -3.52 0.02 11.04
N THR A 69 -2.88 -1.14 11.12
CA THR A 69 -2.50 -1.99 9.98
C THR A 69 -3.68 -2.30 9.02
N PRO A 70 -4.91 -2.62 9.48
CA PRO A 70 -6.05 -2.87 8.59
C PRO A 70 -6.38 -1.69 7.66
N ILE A 71 -6.13 -0.44 8.08
CA ILE A 71 -6.35 0.75 7.25
C ILE A 71 -5.46 0.69 6.00
N GLY A 72 -4.19 0.33 6.16
CA GLY A 72 -3.29 0.14 5.02
C GLY A 72 -3.74 -1.00 4.10
N GLY A 73 -4.31 -2.06 4.66
CA GLY A 73 -4.92 -3.15 3.90
C GLY A 73 -6.10 -2.70 3.03
N VAL A 74 -6.98 -1.85 3.58
CA VAL A 74 -8.09 -1.24 2.82
C VAL A 74 -7.56 -0.37 1.68
N LEU A 75 -6.51 0.43 1.92
CA LEU A 75 -5.89 1.24 0.86
C LEU A 75 -5.34 0.37 -0.28
N PHE A 76 -4.70 -0.76 0.04
CA PHE A 76 -4.25 -1.71 -0.98
C PHE A 76 -5.40 -2.25 -1.83
N VAL A 77 -6.48 -2.68 -1.18
CA VAL A 77 -7.68 -3.19 -1.87
C VAL A 77 -8.29 -2.12 -2.77
N LEU A 78 -8.45 -0.90 -2.26
CA LEU A 78 -8.95 0.24 -3.04
C LEU A 78 -8.04 0.57 -4.22
N GLY A 79 -6.72 0.51 -4.04
CA GLY A 79 -5.74 0.72 -5.10
C GLY A 79 -5.94 -0.25 -6.27
N TRP A 80 -6.09 -1.55 -5.96
CA TRP A 80 -6.34 -2.57 -6.98
C TRP A 80 -7.68 -2.39 -7.69
N PHE A 81 -8.75 -2.07 -6.96
CA PHE A 81 -10.06 -1.79 -7.57
C PHE A 81 -9.98 -0.60 -8.54
N ILE A 82 -9.42 0.52 -8.09
CA ILE A 82 -9.29 1.71 -8.94
C ILE A 82 -8.45 1.40 -10.18
N LEU A 83 -7.32 0.68 -10.02
CA LEU A 83 -6.46 0.30 -11.14
C LEU A 83 -7.25 -0.55 -12.16
N ALA A 84 -7.97 -1.58 -11.71
CA ALA A 84 -8.72 -2.49 -12.58
C ALA A 84 -9.85 -1.79 -13.36
N PHE A 85 -10.60 -0.87 -12.74
CA PHE A 85 -11.71 -0.18 -13.39
C PHE A 85 -11.26 0.93 -14.35
N ASN A 86 -10.15 1.60 -14.08
CA ASN A 86 -9.69 2.72 -14.90
C ASN A 86 -8.93 2.28 -16.16
N ILE A 87 -8.36 1.07 -16.18
CA ILE A 87 -7.78 0.50 -17.41
C ILE A 87 -8.88 0.16 -18.43
N LYS A 88 -10.00 -0.44 -17.97
CA LYS A 88 -11.11 -0.86 -18.85
C LYS A 88 -11.91 0.31 -19.45
N GLY A 89 -11.88 1.47 -18.78
CA GLY A 89 -12.65 2.65 -19.19
C GLY A 89 -11.95 3.57 -20.19
N TYR A 90 -10.68 3.30 -20.53
CA TYR A 90 -9.93 4.16 -21.44
C TYR A 90 -10.43 4.00 -22.88
N LYS A 91 -10.99 5.07 -23.44
CA LYS A 91 -11.22 5.23 -24.88
C LYS A 91 -10.19 6.26 -25.38
N PRO A 92 -9.38 5.93 -26.39
CA PRO A 92 -8.35 6.82 -26.92
C PRO A 92 -8.93 8.10 -27.51
#